data_AF-A0A917DV27-F1
#
_entry.id   AF-A0A917DV27-F1
#
_cell.length_a   1.000
_cell.length_b   1.000
_cell.length_c   1.000
_cell.angle_alpha   90.00
_cell.angle_beta   90.00
_cell.angle_gamma   90.00
#
_symmetry.space_group_name_H-M   'P 1'
#
loop_
_entity.id
_entity.type
_entity.pdbx_description
1 polymer ?
#
loop_
_entity_poly.entity_id
_entity_poly.type
_entity_poly.pdbx_seq_one_letter_code
_entity_poly.pdbx_strand_id
1 'polypeptide(L)'
;MSKNAASLHEGAGEYVTRELTSEGPRRISKSYKGGASRRGRSVTVNLKESPLGWLYAHGHLTERQYEAGERLRADWERAQMAPSITMRWDPVRISGSNSDRGLEPGERQIAAKARFDKATAMAGPGLSDILWRVVCSGEAVGAAEKTMGWPARSGKLVLGLALDRVAQFYRIG
;
A
#
# COMPACT_ATOMS: atom_id res chain seq x y z
N MET A 1 -12.18 58.74 -25.35
CA MET A 1 -13.50 58.09 -25.23
C MET A 1 -13.38 56.67 -25.73
N SER A 2 -13.73 55.70 -24.88
CA SER A 2 -14.18 54.31 -25.14
C SER A 2 -13.32 53.38 -26.01
N LYS A 3 -13.17 52.08 -25.72
CA LYS A 3 -13.52 51.23 -24.58
C LYS A 3 -12.77 49.90 -24.80
N ASN A 4 -12.32 49.28 -23.72
CA ASN A 4 -11.86 47.90 -23.59
C ASN A 4 -12.88 46.87 -24.12
N ALA A 5 -12.38 45.73 -24.62
CA ALA A 5 -12.56 44.40 -24.02
C ALA A 5 -12.31 43.30 -25.07
N ALA A 6 -11.20 42.59 -24.96
CA ALA A 6 -11.05 41.26 -25.53
C ALA A 6 -11.68 40.26 -24.54
N SER A 7 -12.73 39.55 -24.94
CA SER A 7 -13.29 38.45 -24.15
C SER A 7 -13.43 37.18 -24.99
N LEU A 8 -12.54 36.24 -24.69
CA LEU A 8 -12.72 34.79 -24.55
C LEU A 8 -13.68 34.09 -25.53
N HIS A 9 -13.07 33.38 -26.49
CA HIS A 9 -13.63 32.18 -27.11
C HIS A 9 -13.43 30.97 -26.18
N GLU A 10 -14.52 30.20 -26.00
CA GLU A 10 -14.64 28.72 -25.98
C GLU A 10 -13.57 27.89 -25.21
N GLY A 11 -13.91 26.87 -24.41
CA GLY A 11 -15.11 26.04 -24.39
C GLY A 11 -15.11 25.18 -23.14
N ALA A 12 -16.32 24.81 -22.72
CA ALA A 12 -16.55 23.91 -21.60
C ALA A 12 -15.91 22.55 -21.90
N GLY A 13 -14.96 22.12 -21.05
CA GLY A 13 -14.31 20.82 -21.16
C GLY A 13 -15.32 19.70 -20.96
N GLU A 14 -15.76 19.10 -22.07
CA GLU A 14 -16.54 17.87 -22.12
C GLU A 14 -15.62 16.70 -21.74
N TYR A 15 -15.80 16.13 -20.56
CA TYR A 15 -15.05 14.94 -20.14
C TYR A 15 -15.79 13.69 -20.63
N VAL A 16 -15.18 12.98 -21.59
CA VAL A 16 -15.66 11.67 -22.07
C VAL A 16 -14.91 10.56 -21.32
N THR A 17 -15.63 9.79 -20.50
CA THR A 17 -15.10 8.55 -19.92
C THR A 17 -14.99 7.50 -21.03
N ARG A 18 -13.77 7.09 -21.37
CA ARG A 18 -13.53 5.90 -22.20
C ARG A 18 -12.95 4.77 -21.36
N GLU A 19 -13.59 3.61 -21.41
CA GLU A 19 -12.96 2.37 -20.95
C GLU A 19 -11.83 1.99 -21.90
N LEU A 20 -10.61 1.89 -21.39
CA LEU A 20 -9.53 1.16 -22.05
C LEU A 20 -9.60 -0.29 -21.59
N THR A 21 -10.16 -1.16 -22.43
CA THR A 21 -10.00 -2.61 -22.31
C THR A 21 -8.93 -3.09 -23.32
N SER A 22 -8.24 -4.17 -22.97
CA SER A 22 -7.15 -4.78 -23.75
C SER A 22 -7.61 -5.61 -24.97
N GLU A 23 -8.90 -5.58 -25.30
CA GLU A 23 -9.45 -6.23 -26.50
C GLU A 23 -10.28 -5.18 -27.25
N GLY A 24 -9.90 -4.86 -28.49
CA GLY A 24 -10.50 -3.79 -29.29
C GLY A 24 -12.04 -3.84 -29.45
N PRO A 25 -12.63 -2.82 -30.11
CA PRO A 25 -14.06 -2.53 -30.02
C PRO A 25 -14.90 -3.68 -30.57
N ARG A 26 -15.72 -4.31 -29.69
CA ARG A 26 -16.76 -5.24 -30.14
C ARG A 26 -17.89 -4.45 -30.77
N ARG A 27 -18.24 -4.82 -32.01
CA ARG A 27 -19.38 -4.28 -32.74
C ARG A 27 -20.67 -4.56 -31.98
N ILE A 28 -21.33 -3.51 -31.50
CA ILE A 28 -22.66 -3.60 -30.91
C ILE A 28 -23.66 -3.47 -32.07
N SER A 29 -24.23 -4.58 -32.54
CA SER A 29 -25.36 -4.57 -33.47
C SER A 29 -26.68 -4.53 -32.70
N LYS A 30 -27.69 -3.82 -33.23
CA LYS A 30 -29.05 -3.73 -32.65
C LYS A 30 -29.75 -5.09 -32.40
N SER A 31 -29.23 -6.20 -32.93
CA SER A 31 -29.80 -7.54 -32.80
C SER A 31 -29.13 -8.44 -31.74
N TYR A 32 -28.14 -7.97 -30.97
CA TYR A 32 -27.45 -8.84 -30.02
C TYR A 32 -28.23 -9.01 -28.70
N LYS A 33 -28.91 -10.15 -28.53
CA LYS A 33 -29.51 -10.60 -27.27
C LYS A 33 -28.73 -11.80 -26.71
N GLY A 34 -27.64 -11.55 -25.99
CA GLY A 34 -26.98 -12.64 -25.25
C GLY A 34 -25.62 -12.31 -24.68
N GLY A 35 -25.53 -11.95 -23.40
CA GLY A 35 -24.25 -11.89 -22.71
C GLY A 35 -24.49 -11.72 -21.23
N ALA A 36 -24.25 -12.77 -20.45
CA ALA A 36 -24.34 -12.71 -18.99
C ALA A 36 -23.57 -11.49 -18.49
N SER A 37 -24.21 -10.66 -17.66
CA SER A 37 -23.49 -9.58 -17.01
C SER A 37 -22.35 -10.21 -16.21
N ARG A 38 -21.11 -9.91 -16.60
CA ARG A 38 -19.99 -10.11 -15.69
C ARG A 38 -20.30 -9.20 -14.51
N ARG A 39 -20.89 -9.76 -13.45
CA ARG A 39 -20.78 -9.23 -12.09
C ARG A 39 -19.28 -9.24 -11.78
N GLY A 40 -18.58 -8.23 -12.27
CA GLY A 40 -17.35 -7.78 -11.64
C GLY A 40 -17.76 -7.46 -10.22
N ARG A 41 -17.41 -8.35 -9.29
CA ARG A 41 -17.59 -8.10 -7.87
C ARG A 41 -16.64 -6.98 -7.53
N SER A 42 -17.10 -5.74 -7.65
CA SER A 42 -16.40 -4.58 -7.10
C SER A 42 -16.45 -4.71 -5.59
N VAL A 43 -15.32 -5.06 -4.99
CA VAL A 43 -15.15 -5.00 -3.54
C VAL A 43 -14.69 -3.58 -3.24
N THR A 44 -15.51 -2.81 -2.53
CA THR A 44 -15.06 -1.56 -1.91
C THR A 44 -14.13 -1.96 -0.76
N VAL A 45 -12.84 -2.06 -1.06
CA VAL A 45 -11.82 -2.25 -0.03
C VAL A 45 -11.70 -0.93 0.69
N ASN A 46 -11.99 -0.93 1.99
CA ASN A 46 -11.65 0.20 2.82
C ASN A 46 -10.11 0.32 2.81
N LEU A 47 -9.56 1.29 2.10
CA LEU A 47 -8.11 1.55 2.08
C LEU A 47 -7.56 1.91 3.48
N LYS A 48 -8.44 2.16 4.47
CA LYS A 48 -8.06 2.30 5.88
C LYS A 48 -7.81 0.95 6.56
N GLU A 49 -8.32 -0.15 6.03
CA GLU A 49 -7.94 -1.50 6.49
C GLU A 49 -6.66 -1.90 5.76
N SER A 50 -5.52 -1.67 6.42
CA SER A 50 -4.26 -2.27 5.97
C SER A 50 -4.43 -3.80 5.91
N PRO A 51 -3.74 -4.53 5.01
CA PRO A 51 -3.78 -5.99 5.00
C PRO A 51 -3.42 -6.59 6.36
N LEU A 52 -2.52 -5.94 7.10
CA LEU A 52 -2.19 -6.31 8.47
C LEU A 52 -3.39 -6.17 9.42
N GLY A 53 -4.09 -5.03 9.38
CA GLY A 53 -5.28 -4.81 10.20
C GLY A 53 -6.39 -5.82 9.88
N TRP A 54 -6.60 -6.14 8.61
CA TRP A 54 -7.56 -7.17 8.21
C TRP A 54 -7.15 -8.55 8.75
N LEU A 55 -5.88 -8.94 8.60
CA LEU A 55 -5.39 -10.21 9.12
C LEU A 55 -5.55 -10.27 10.65
N TYR A 56 -5.15 -9.23 11.37
CA TYR A 56 -5.29 -9.17 12.82
C TYR A 56 -6.76 -9.30 13.26
N ALA A 57 -7.68 -8.53 12.65
CA ALA A 57 -9.11 -8.57 12.96
C ALA A 57 -9.75 -9.95 12.75
N HIS A 58 -9.20 -10.78 11.85
CA HIS A 58 -9.67 -12.14 11.58
C HIS A 58 -8.87 -13.23 12.33
N GLY A 59 -8.07 -12.85 13.34
CA GLY A 59 -7.28 -13.79 14.15
C GLY A 59 -6.18 -14.49 13.38
N HIS A 60 -5.68 -13.85 12.32
CA HIS A 60 -4.64 -14.40 11.44
C HIS A 60 -3.23 -14.01 11.85
N LEU A 61 -3.10 -12.99 12.69
CA LEU A 61 -1.88 -12.53 13.32
C LEU A 61 -2.11 -12.44 14.83
N THR A 62 -1.06 -12.67 15.61
CA THR A 62 -1.04 -12.35 17.04
C THR A 62 -0.89 -10.84 17.23
N GLU A 63 -1.22 -10.32 18.41
CA GLU A 63 -0.95 -8.92 18.78
C GLU A 63 0.51 -8.55 18.52
N ARG A 64 1.42 -9.42 18.98
CA ARG A 64 2.87 -9.27 18.81
C ARG A 64 3.29 -9.15 17.35
N GLN A 65 2.71 -9.96 16.47
CA GLN A 65 2.99 -9.91 15.03
C GLN A 65 2.39 -8.67 14.38
N TYR A 66 1.19 -8.27 14.79
CA TYR A 66 0.52 -7.07 14.30
C TYR A 66 1.31 -5.81 14.69
N GLU A 67 1.68 -5.64 15.96
CA GLU A 67 2.48 -4.51 16.44
C GLU A 67 3.84 -4.45 15.72
N ALA A 68 4.49 -5.60 15.52
CA ALA A 68 5.75 -5.68 14.77
C ALA A 68 5.60 -5.23 13.33
N GLY A 69 4.51 -5.63 12.66
CA GLY A 69 4.19 -5.21 11.31
C GLY A 69 3.90 -3.71 11.20
N GLU A 70 3.10 -3.17 12.12
CA GLU A 70 2.77 -1.74 12.14
C GLU A 70 4.02 -0.88 12.43
N ARG A 71 4.92 -1.36 13.31
CA ARG A 71 6.19 -0.66 13.60
C ARG A 71 7.15 -0.69 12.41
N LEU A 72 7.24 -1.82 11.72
CA LEU A 72 8.00 -1.92 10.47
C LEU A 72 7.46 -0.97 9.39
N ARG A 73 6.13 -0.94 9.22
CA ARG A 73 5.46 -0.03 8.28
C ARG A 73 5.73 1.44 8.63
N ALA A 74 5.66 1.80 9.90
CA ALA A 74 5.95 3.16 10.35
C ALA A 74 7.38 3.59 10.04
N ASP A 75 8.36 2.67 10.12
CA ASP A 75 9.75 2.96 9.75
C ASP A 75 9.92 3.13 8.24
N TRP A 76 9.25 2.29 7.44
CA TRP A 76 9.24 2.40 5.98
C TRP A 76 8.64 3.73 5.49
N GLU A 77 7.49 4.13 6.04
CA GLU A 77 6.83 5.41 5.70
C GLU A 77 7.67 6.62 6.14
N ARG A 78 8.28 6.55 7.32
CA ARG A 78 9.11 7.62 7.89
C ARG A 78 10.46 7.74 7.18
N ALA A 79 10.97 6.65 6.60
CA ALA A 79 12.13 6.65 5.70
C ALA A 79 11.85 7.31 4.33
N GLN A 80 10.59 7.66 4.02
CA GLN A 80 10.13 8.15 2.71
C GLN A 80 10.50 7.19 1.56
N MET A 81 10.46 5.88 1.82
CA MET A 81 10.68 4.85 0.79
C MET A 81 9.46 4.61 -0.11
N ALA A 82 8.35 5.31 0.15
CA ALA A 82 7.18 5.31 -0.72
C ALA A 82 7.39 6.29 -1.90
N PRO A 83 7.00 5.95 -3.14
CA PRO A 83 7.08 6.87 -4.28
C PRO A 83 6.19 8.10 -4.01
N SER A 84 6.81 9.28 -3.97
CA SER A 84 6.11 10.56 -3.79
C SER A 84 5.68 11.09 -5.15
N ILE A 85 4.38 11.05 -5.47
CA ILE A 85 3.84 11.56 -6.76
C ILE A 85 3.10 12.90 -6.61
N THR A 86 2.80 13.37 -5.39
CA THR A 86 2.21 14.71 -5.19
C THR A 86 2.66 15.36 -3.88
N MET A 87 2.62 16.69 -3.86
CA MET A 87 2.93 17.52 -2.68
C MET A 87 2.03 17.11 -1.50
N ARG A 88 2.63 16.66 -0.39
CA ARG A 88 1.91 16.07 0.75
C ARG A 88 1.58 17.16 1.79
N TRP A 89 0.29 17.46 1.95
CA TRP A 89 -0.25 18.47 2.88
C TRP A 89 -0.81 17.89 4.19
N ASP A 90 -0.28 16.77 4.69
CA ASP A 90 -0.79 16.15 5.91
C ASP A 90 0.06 16.59 7.13
N PRO A 91 -0.52 17.10 8.23
CA PRO A 91 0.23 17.39 9.44
C PRO A 91 0.91 16.10 9.93
N VAL A 92 2.24 16.09 9.89
CA VAL A 92 3.07 15.01 10.41
C VAL A 92 2.76 14.85 11.90
N ARG A 93 1.96 13.83 12.25
CA ARG A 93 1.79 13.43 13.65
C ARG A 93 3.09 12.75 14.09
N ILE A 94 3.97 13.52 14.73
CA ILE A 94 5.21 13.00 15.30
C ILE A 94 4.87 12.28 16.61
N SER A 95 4.36 11.05 16.51
CA SER A 95 4.55 10.09 17.60
C SER A 95 5.98 9.59 17.49
N GLY A 96 6.89 10.28 18.18
CA GLY A 96 8.27 9.84 18.31
C GLY A 96 8.33 8.70 19.32
N SER A 97 8.83 7.53 18.88
CA SER A 97 9.39 6.58 19.84
C SER A 97 10.49 7.30 20.61
N ASN A 98 10.69 6.98 21.90
CA ASN A 98 11.69 7.63 22.76
C ASN A 98 13.10 7.70 22.13
N SER A 99 13.41 6.85 21.15
CA SER A 99 14.67 6.82 20.39
C SER A 99 14.91 8.01 19.46
N ASP A 100 13.86 8.71 19.01
CA ASP A 100 13.97 9.74 17.96
C ASP A 100 13.87 11.16 18.53
N ARG A 101 13.80 11.31 19.87
CA ARG A 101 13.75 12.62 20.54
C ARG A 101 15.08 13.35 20.35
N GLY A 102 15.03 14.54 19.76
CA GLY A 102 16.19 15.43 19.58
C GLY A 102 16.92 15.31 18.24
N LEU A 103 16.48 14.43 17.34
CA LEU A 103 17.03 14.32 15.99
C LEU A 103 16.40 15.34 15.04
N GLU A 104 17.17 15.94 14.14
CA GLU A 104 16.65 16.77 13.05
C GLU A 104 15.82 15.94 12.06
N PRO A 105 14.92 16.55 11.25
CA PRO A 105 14.06 15.81 10.32
C PRO A 105 14.81 14.82 9.41
N GLY A 106 15.96 15.22 8.86
CA GLY A 106 16.79 14.34 8.02
C GLY A 106 17.44 13.19 8.80
N GLU A 107 17.89 13.46 10.03
CA GLU A 107 18.47 12.45 10.92
C GLU A 107 17.43 11.40 11.33
N ARG A 108 16.18 11.82 11.58
CA ARG A 108 15.06 10.90 11.84
C ARG A 108 14.78 9.99 10.66
N GLN A 109 14.85 10.50 9.43
CA GLN A 109 14.67 9.71 8.22
C GLN A 109 15.79 8.66 8.06
N ILE A 110 17.05 9.07 8.26
CA ILE A 110 18.21 8.16 8.21
C ILE A 110 18.10 7.08 9.29
N ALA A 111 17.71 7.45 10.52
CA ALA A 111 17.51 6.52 11.62
C ALA A 111 16.37 5.53 11.33
N ALA A 112 15.24 5.99 10.77
CA ALA A 112 14.12 5.14 10.36
C ALA A 112 14.54 4.15 9.27
N LYS A 113 15.25 4.62 8.23
CA LYS A 113 15.82 3.76 7.18
C LYS A 113 16.75 2.70 7.76
N ALA A 114 17.68 3.10 8.62
CA ALA A 114 18.61 2.15 9.24
C ALA A 114 17.90 1.10 10.11
N ARG A 115 16.82 1.48 10.81
CA ARG A 115 15.99 0.54 11.58
C ARG A 115 15.24 -0.43 10.67
N PHE A 116 14.63 0.06 9.59
CA PHE A 116 13.96 -0.76 8.59
C PHE A 116 14.91 -1.77 7.93
N ASP A 117 16.09 -1.31 7.50
CA ASP A 117 17.10 -2.15 6.84
C ASP A 117 17.59 -3.26 7.80
N LYS A 118 17.80 -2.95 9.09
CA LYS A 118 18.17 -3.95 10.10
C LYS A 118 17.05 -4.93 10.41
N ALA A 119 15.80 -4.46 10.49
CA ALA A 119 14.64 -5.32 10.74
C ALA A 119 14.44 -6.34 9.61
N THR A 120 14.50 -5.87 8.35
CA THR A 120 14.38 -6.72 7.16
C THR A 120 15.57 -7.67 7.01
N ALA A 121 16.79 -7.22 7.31
CA ALA A 121 17.97 -8.09 7.34
C ALA A 121 17.84 -9.21 8.39
N MET A 122 17.23 -8.94 9.54
CA MET A 122 17.03 -9.96 10.57
C MET A 122 15.94 -10.99 10.22
N ALA A 123 14.93 -10.59 9.44
CA ALA A 123 14.00 -11.54 8.84
C ALA A 123 14.73 -12.50 7.88
N GLY A 124 15.69 -11.99 7.11
CA GLY A 124 16.53 -12.78 6.20
C GLY A 124 15.96 -12.90 4.78
N PRO A 125 16.72 -13.52 3.87
CA PRO A 125 16.32 -13.69 2.46
C PRO A 125 15.07 -14.56 2.34
N GLY A 126 14.18 -14.22 1.42
CA GLY A 126 12.90 -14.91 1.18
C GLY A 126 11.77 -14.53 2.15
N LEU A 127 12.07 -14.12 3.39
CA LEU A 127 11.08 -13.58 4.34
C LEU A 127 10.91 -12.06 4.19
N SER A 128 11.98 -11.35 3.80
CA SER A 128 11.94 -9.92 3.51
C SER A 128 11.00 -9.56 2.35
N ASP A 129 10.91 -10.42 1.33
CA ASP A 129 10.07 -10.18 0.14
C ASP A 129 8.57 -10.12 0.48
N ILE A 130 8.08 -11.06 1.30
CA ILE A 130 6.68 -11.06 1.74
C ILE A 130 6.37 -9.86 2.65
N LEU A 131 7.32 -9.42 3.48
CA LEU A 131 7.16 -8.21 4.30
C LEU A 131 7.03 -6.97 3.40
N TRP A 132 7.88 -6.85 2.38
CA TRP A 132 7.80 -5.73 1.45
C TRP A 132 6.46 -5.68 0.71
N ARG A 133 5.96 -6.82 0.27
CA ARG A 133 4.67 -6.91 -0.45
C ARG A 133 3.48 -6.59 0.45
N VAL A 134 3.34 -7.27 1.58
CA VAL A 134 2.13 -7.18 2.40
C VAL A 134 2.17 -5.98 3.34
N VAL A 135 3.29 -5.75 4.02
CA VAL A 135 3.40 -4.71 5.05
C VAL A 135 3.62 -3.34 4.40
N CYS A 136 4.53 -3.25 3.44
CA CYS A 136 4.91 -1.96 2.84
C CYS A 136 4.01 -1.61 1.63
N SER A 137 3.84 -2.54 0.69
CA SER A 137 3.05 -2.28 -0.53
C SER A 137 1.54 -2.44 -0.34
N GLY A 138 1.09 -2.96 0.81
CA GLY A 138 -0.32 -3.18 1.09
C GLY A 138 -0.97 -4.25 0.20
N GLU A 139 -0.17 -5.18 -0.35
CA GLU A 139 -0.66 -6.28 -1.18
C GLU A 139 -1.40 -7.31 -0.30
N ALA A 140 -2.55 -7.81 -0.77
CA ALA A 140 -3.22 -8.94 -0.12
C ALA A 140 -2.34 -10.19 -0.19
N VAL A 141 -2.31 -11.03 0.85
CA VAL A 141 -1.44 -12.21 0.94
C VAL A 141 -1.56 -13.12 -0.29
N GLY A 142 -2.79 -13.38 -0.77
CA GLY A 142 -3.01 -14.21 -1.95
C GLY A 142 -2.55 -13.58 -3.28
N ALA A 143 -2.44 -12.25 -3.37
CA ALA A 143 -1.81 -11.60 -4.50
C ALA A 143 -0.28 -11.73 -4.40
N ALA A 144 0.28 -11.54 -3.20
CA ALA A 144 1.70 -11.72 -2.96
C ALA A 144 2.16 -13.16 -3.28
N GLU A 145 1.37 -14.18 -2.91
CA GLU A 145 1.62 -15.59 -3.27
C GLU A 145 1.76 -15.77 -4.78
N LYS A 146 0.82 -15.22 -5.56
CA LYS A 146 0.85 -15.31 -7.03
C LYS A 146 2.08 -14.61 -7.60
N THR A 147 2.39 -13.42 -7.12
CA THR A 147 3.51 -12.64 -7.63
C THR A 147 4.86 -13.30 -7.30
N MET A 148 4.95 -14.05 -6.20
CA MET A 148 6.15 -14.80 -5.81
C MET A 148 6.19 -16.24 -6.34
N GLY A 149 5.17 -16.68 -7.08
CA GLY A 149 5.08 -18.06 -7.57
C GLY A 149 4.91 -19.11 -6.47
N TRP A 150 4.36 -18.71 -5.31
CA TRP A 150 4.12 -19.63 -4.19
C TRP A 150 2.81 -20.40 -4.34
N PRO A 151 2.71 -21.61 -3.78
CA PRO A 151 1.45 -22.31 -3.65
C PRO A 151 0.42 -21.50 -2.86
N ALA A 152 -0.86 -21.71 -3.18
CA ALA A 152 -1.94 -21.08 -2.44
C ALA A 152 -1.92 -21.47 -0.96
N ARG A 153 -2.19 -20.52 -0.07
CA ARG A 153 -2.23 -20.66 1.40
C ARG A 153 -0.86 -20.79 2.09
N SER A 154 0.25 -20.63 1.36
CA SER A 154 1.59 -20.59 1.95
C SER A 154 1.93 -19.24 2.57
N GLY A 155 1.44 -18.14 1.99
CA GLY A 155 1.88 -16.78 2.30
C GLY A 155 1.59 -16.37 3.74
N LYS A 156 0.49 -16.85 4.33
CA LYS A 156 0.14 -16.53 5.72
C LYS A 156 1.17 -17.06 6.72
N LEU A 157 1.57 -18.32 6.56
CA LEU A 157 2.56 -18.96 7.42
C LEU A 157 3.91 -18.24 7.32
N VAL A 158 4.34 -17.97 6.08
CA VAL A 158 5.62 -17.31 5.81
C VAL A 158 5.62 -15.87 6.33
N LEU A 159 4.51 -15.13 6.16
CA LEU A 159 4.35 -13.80 6.72
C LEU A 159 4.41 -13.83 8.26
N GLY A 160 3.76 -14.80 8.91
CA GLY A 160 3.83 -14.97 10.37
C GLY A 160 5.27 -15.18 10.85
N LEU A 161 6.02 -16.09 10.20
CA LEU A 161 7.43 -16.31 10.51
C LEU A 161 8.27 -15.05 10.32
N ALA A 162 8.04 -14.29 9.25
CA ALA A 162 8.73 -13.04 9.00
C ALA A 162 8.43 -11.99 10.08
N LEU A 163 7.17 -11.85 10.48
CA LEU A 163 6.75 -10.93 11.55
C LEU A 163 7.28 -11.36 12.92
N ASP A 164 7.40 -12.65 13.21
CA ASP A 164 8.03 -13.12 14.45
C ASP A 164 9.51 -12.78 14.53
N ARG A 165 10.22 -12.77 13.40
CA ARG A 165 11.59 -12.25 13.33
C ARG A 165 11.56 -10.76 13.60
N VAL A 166 10.79 -9.99 12.86
CA VAL A 166 10.70 -8.53 13.06
C VAL A 166 10.30 -8.15 14.51
N ALA A 167 9.42 -8.90 15.14
CA ALA A 167 9.05 -8.72 16.55
C ALA A 167 10.24 -8.88 17.50
N GLN A 168 11.15 -9.81 17.23
CA GLN A 168 12.39 -9.97 17.99
C GLN A 168 13.32 -8.75 17.82
N PHE A 169 13.36 -8.13 16.63
CA PHE A 169 14.19 -6.94 16.39
C PHE A 169 13.69 -5.76 17.21
N TYR A 170 12.38 -5.53 17.16
CA TYR A 170 11.75 -4.45 17.91
C TYR A 170 11.57 -4.74 19.40
N ARG A 171 11.93 -5.97 19.85
CA ARG A 171 11.76 -6.45 21.23
C ARG A 171 10.32 -6.31 21.71
N ILE A 172 9.37 -6.69 20.85
CA ILE A 172 7.94 -6.72 21.17
C ILE A 172 7.65 -8.06 21.87
N GLY A 173 7.01 -7.96 23.04
CA GLY A 173 6.72 -9.06 23.96
C GLY A 173 5.26 -9.52 23.89
#